data_AF-A0A8S4QHW2-F1
#
_entry.id   AF-A0A8S4QHW2-F1
#
_cell.length_a   1.000
_cell.length_b   1.000
_cell.length_c   1.000
_cell.angle_alpha   90.00
_cell.angle_beta   90.00
_cell.angle_gamma   90.00
#
_symmetry.space_group_name_H-M   'P 1'
#
loop_
_entity.id
_entity.type
_entity.pdbx_description
1 polymer ?
#
loop_
_entity_poly.entity_id
_entity_poly.type
_entity_poly.pdbx_seq_one_letter_code
_entity_poly.pdbx_strand_id
1 'polypeptide(L)'
;MRLIRRLRVTQRAMERAMLGVSLRDIIRNVEILGRTRVTDIAQRVVKLKWQWAGHIVLECQPRTGKRSVGRPPTRWTDDIRRVAGSRWIQAAQNREIWNFIQKTYVQQWTSIG
;
A
#
# COMPACT_ATOMS: atom_id res chain seq x y z
N MET A 1 -1.00 -0.27 -10.41
CA MET A 1 -1.29 -1.72 -10.36
C MET A 1 -0.13 -2.61 -10.80
N ARG A 2 0.57 -2.31 -11.92
CA ARG A 2 1.68 -3.14 -12.43
C ARG A 2 2.78 -3.45 -11.39
N LEU A 3 3.12 -2.48 -10.53
CA LEU A 3 4.11 -2.67 -9.46
C LEU A 3 3.66 -3.65 -8.38
N ILE A 4 2.43 -3.50 -7.86
CA ILE A 4 1.87 -4.40 -6.83
C ILE A 4 1.80 -5.84 -7.35
N ARG A 5 1.38 -6.02 -8.61
CA ARG A 5 1.39 -7.34 -9.26
C ARG A 5 2.79 -7.95 -9.30
N ARG A 6 3.82 -7.18 -9.66
CA ARG A 6 5.22 -7.65 -9.66
C ARG A 6 5.68 -8.05 -8.25
N LEU A 7 5.35 -7.23 -7.24
CA LEU A 7 5.67 -7.53 -5.84
C LEU A 7 5.00 -8.82 -5.34
N ARG A 8 3.73 -9.06 -5.74
CA ARG A 8 3.04 -10.30 -5.42
C ARG A 8 3.70 -11.51 -6.11
N VAL A 9 4.10 -11.37 -7.37
CA VAL A 9 4.82 -12.45 -8.09
C VAL A 9 6.15 -12.77 -7.40
N THR A 10 6.92 -11.76 -7.01
CA THR A 10 8.18 -11.98 -6.29
C THR A 10 7.94 -12.62 -4.92
N GLN A 11 6.94 -12.17 -4.16
CA GLN A 11 6.56 -12.80 -2.89
C GLN A 11 6.23 -14.28 -3.09
N ARG A 12 5.44 -14.63 -4.10
CA ARG A 12 5.06 -16.03 -4.40
C ARG A 12 6.25 -16.92 -4.75
N ALA A 13 7.26 -16.37 -5.41
CA ALA A 13 8.49 -17.09 -5.70
C ALA A 13 9.30 -17.32 -4.42
N MET A 14 9.39 -16.29 -3.56
CA MET A 14 10.07 -16.39 -2.26
C MET A 14 9.39 -17.42 -1.34
N GLU A 15 8.06 -17.38 -1.22
CA GLU A 15 7.30 -18.34 -0.39
C GLU A 15 7.49 -19.79 -0.86
N ARG A 16 7.59 -20.01 -2.17
CA ARG A 16 7.92 -21.33 -2.73
C ARG A 16 9.32 -21.78 -2.37
N ALA A 17 10.30 -20.87 -2.50
CA ALA A 17 11.69 -21.16 -2.12
C ALA A 17 11.82 -21.48 -0.63
N MET A 18 11.12 -20.74 0.25
CA MET A 18 11.10 -21.00 1.70
C MET A 18 10.60 -22.40 2.06
N LEU A 19 9.62 -22.91 1.31
CA LEU A 19 9.02 -24.23 1.55
C LEU A 19 9.66 -25.35 0.71
N GLY A 20 10.65 -25.04 -0.14
CA GLY A 20 11.28 -26.01 -1.05
C GLY A 20 10.35 -26.58 -2.11
N VAL A 21 9.26 -25.87 -2.48
CA VAL A 21 8.26 -26.36 -3.44
C VAL A 21 8.54 -25.89 -4.85
N SER A 22 8.41 -26.80 -5.80
CA SER A 22 8.52 -26.55 -7.22
C SER A 22 7.15 -26.30 -7.87
N LEU A 23 7.15 -25.91 -9.15
CA LEU A 23 5.90 -25.82 -9.93
C LEU A 23 5.29 -27.21 -10.24
N ARG A 24 6.08 -28.28 -10.16
CA ARG A 24 5.64 -29.66 -10.44
C ARG A 24 4.76 -30.24 -9.34
N ASP A 25 4.83 -29.67 -8.15
CA ASP A 25 4.04 -30.12 -6.99
C ASP A 25 2.57 -29.67 -7.09
N ILE A 26 2.23 -28.79 -8.05
CA ILE A 26 0.87 -28.30 -8.36
C ILE A 26 0.13 -27.83 -7.08
N ILE A 27 0.88 -27.28 -6.11
CA ILE A 27 0.31 -26.77 -4.86
C ILE A 27 -0.36 -25.43 -5.09
N ARG A 28 -1.58 -25.29 -4.56
CA ARG A 28 -2.37 -24.05 -4.67
C ARG A 28 -1.71 -22.93 -3.87
N ASN A 29 -1.76 -21.70 -4.39
CA ASN A 29 -1.18 -20.53 -3.73
C ASN A 29 -1.78 -20.26 -2.32
N VAL A 30 -3.06 -20.59 -2.11
CA VAL A 30 -3.73 -20.47 -0.80
C VAL A 30 -3.12 -21.40 0.25
N GLU A 31 -2.63 -22.56 -0.14
CA GLU A 31 -1.99 -23.50 0.77
C GLU A 31 -0.58 -23.05 1.15
N ILE A 32 0.19 -22.54 0.16
CA ILE A 32 1.51 -21.92 0.38
C ILE A 32 1.40 -20.75 1.36
N LEU A 33 0.35 -19.92 1.23
CA LEU A 33 0.04 -18.85 2.18
C LEU A 33 -0.23 -19.38 3.59
N GLY A 34 -1.08 -20.42 3.71
CA GLY A 34 -1.43 -20.99 5.01
C GLY A 34 -0.22 -21.56 5.76
N ARG A 35 0.74 -22.14 5.04
CA ARG A 35 1.97 -22.69 5.60
C ARG A 35 2.98 -21.62 6.01
N THR A 36 3.21 -20.60 5.17
CA THR A 36 4.23 -19.57 5.42
C THR A 36 3.78 -18.49 6.41
N ARG A 37 2.46 -18.22 6.51
CA ARG A 37 1.88 -17.14 7.33
C ARG A 37 2.48 -15.76 7.05
N VAL A 38 3.08 -15.57 5.88
CA VAL A 38 3.67 -14.29 5.47
C VAL A 38 2.55 -13.31 5.16
N THR A 39 2.68 -12.08 5.66
CA THR A 39 1.71 -11.01 5.40
C THR A 39 1.73 -10.62 3.92
N ASP A 40 0.56 -10.37 3.32
CA ASP A 40 0.47 -9.91 1.93
C ASP A 40 1.26 -8.61 1.73
N ILE A 41 2.18 -8.61 0.76
CA ILE A 41 3.06 -7.47 0.49
C ILE A 41 2.27 -6.24 0.03
N ALA A 42 1.15 -6.41 -0.66
CA ALA A 42 0.34 -5.28 -1.09
C ALA A 42 -0.27 -4.58 0.12
N GLN A 43 -0.85 -5.34 1.05
CA GLN A 43 -1.33 -4.80 2.33
C GLN A 43 -0.23 -4.08 3.09
N ARG A 44 0.96 -4.68 3.18
CA ARG A 44 2.10 -4.09 3.91
C ARG A 44 2.55 -2.78 3.27
N VAL A 45 2.74 -2.74 1.96
CA VAL A 45 3.16 -1.54 1.22
C VAL A 45 2.14 -0.42 1.35
N VAL A 46 0.85 -0.74 1.18
CA VAL A 46 -0.23 0.25 1.27
C VAL A 46 -0.32 0.83 2.68
N LYS A 47 -0.21 -0.01 3.71
CA LYS A 47 -0.17 0.43 5.12
C LYS A 47 1.02 1.33 5.40
N LEU A 48 2.22 0.94 4.97
CA LEU A 48 3.43 1.75 5.16
C LEU A 48 3.33 3.10 4.45
N LYS A 49 2.79 3.12 3.23
CA LYS A 49 2.54 4.36 2.50
C LYS A 49 1.61 5.31 3.25
N TRP A 50 0.54 4.79 3.84
CA TRP A 50 -0.41 5.58 4.63
C TRP A 50 0.22 6.12 5.93
N GLN A 51 1.01 5.28 6.62
CA GLN A 51 1.73 5.68 7.83
C GLN A 51 2.77 6.77 7.54
N TRP A 52 3.53 6.60 6.46
CA TRP A 52 4.50 7.59 5.99
C TRP A 52 3.85 8.93 5.67
N ALA A 53 2.67 8.91 5.05
CA ALA A 53 1.92 10.13 4.75
C ALA A 53 1.50 10.89 6.01
N GLY A 54 1.06 10.18 7.05
CA GLY A 54 0.77 10.79 8.35
C GLY A 54 2.02 11.38 9.00
N HIS A 55 3.16 10.68 8.91
CA HIS A 55 4.44 11.17 9.42
C HIS A 55 4.89 12.46 8.73
N ILE A 56 4.83 12.51 7.40
CA ILE A 56 5.21 13.72 6.64
C ILE A 56 4.37 14.92 7.07
N VAL A 57 3.08 14.76 7.32
CA VAL A 57 2.24 15.89 7.72
C VAL A 57 2.71 16.52 9.04
N LEU A 58 3.22 15.70 9.96
CA LEU A 58 3.74 16.16 11.25
C LEU A 58 5.11 16.84 11.11
N GLU A 59 5.94 16.38 10.18
CA GLU A 59 7.34 16.81 10.06
C GLU A 59 7.55 17.88 8.97
N CYS A 60 6.77 17.84 7.89
CA CYS A 60 6.96 18.58 6.65
C CYS A 60 5.60 18.95 6.03
N GLN A 61 5.11 20.17 6.27
CA GLN A 61 3.85 20.62 5.68
C GLN A 61 3.96 20.64 4.13
N PRO A 62 3.07 19.94 3.39
CA PRO A 62 3.21 19.79 1.93
C PRO A 62 3.14 21.15 1.21
N ARG A 63 4.16 21.48 0.41
CA ARG A 63 4.15 22.73 -0.39
C ARG A 63 3.02 22.73 -1.42
N THR A 64 2.16 23.72 -1.34
CA THR A 64 1.01 23.99 -2.24
C THR A 64 1.40 24.85 -3.45
N GLY A 65 2.59 24.65 -4.01
CA GLY A 65 3.05 25.38 -5.21
C GLY A 65 2.53 24.81 -6.53
N LYS A 66 2.56 25.65 -7.58
CA LYS A 66 2.39 25.24 -8.99
C LYS A 66 3.55 24.32 -9.41
N ARG A 67 3.27 23.33 -10.26
CA ARG A 67 4.30 22.43 -10.81
C ARG A 67 4.83 22.97 -12.14
N SER A 68 6.08 22.64 -12.44
CA SER A 68 6.65 22.88 -13.76
C SER A 68 5.91 22.08 -14.84
N VAL A 69 5.94 22.64 -16.05
CA VAL A 69 5.37 22.02 -17.25
C VAL A 69 6.08 20.68 -17.52
N GLY A 70 5.33 19.65 -17.92
CA GLY A 70 5.85 18.31 -18.26
C GLY A 70 5.81 17.27 -17.12
N ARG A 71 5.59 17.67 -15.87
CA ARG A 71 5.42 16.71 -14.77
C ARG A 71 4.00 16.12 -14.78
N PRO A 72 3.81 14.80 -14.52
CA PRO A 72 2.48 14.22 -14.43
C PRO A 72 1.56 15.00 -13.48
N PRO A 73 0.28 15.20 -13.85
CA PRO A 73 -0.65 15.98 -13.04
C PRO A 73 -0.88 15.32 -11.67
N THR A 74 -0.93 13.99 -11.63
CA THR A 74 -1.17 13.21 -10.41
C THR A 74 -0.03 13.38 -9.40
N ARG A 75 -0.39 13.68 -8.15
CA ARG A 75 0.47 13.65 -6.98
C ARG A 75 0.21 12.38 -6.19
N TRP A 76 1.22 11.91 -5.46
CA TRP A 76 1.01 10.86 -4.46
C TRP A 76 -0.02 11.30 -3.40
N THR A 77 -0.15 12.60 -3.11
CA THR A 77 -1.17 13.11 -2.17
C THR A 77 -2.60 12.97 -2.70
N ASP A 78 -2.79 12.82 -4.02
CA ASP A 78 -4.12 12.80 -4.60
C ASP A 78 -4.84 11.48 -4.30
N ASP A 79 -4.10 10.37 -4.18
CA ASP A 79 -4.70 9.11 -3.75
C ASP A 79 -5.15 9.13 -2.28
N ILE A 80 -4.46 9.90 -1.44
CA ILE A 80 -4.87 10.12 -0.04
C ILE A 80 -6.07 11.05 0.03
N ARG A 81 -6.04 12.17 -0.71
CA ARG A 81 -7.18 13.10 -0.79
C ARG A 81 -8.45 12.43 -1.27
N ARG A 82 -8.34 11.46 -2.18
CA ARG A 82 -9.48 10.68 -2.66
C ARG A 82 -10.16 9.86 -1.55
N VAL A 83 -9.42 9.44 -0.52
CA VAL A 83 -9.95 8.59 0.57
C VAL A 83 -10.23 9.38 1.84
N ALA A 84 -9.31 10.24 2.27
CA ALA A 84 -9.43 11.05 3.48
C ALA A 84 -10.04 12.44 3.24
N GLY A 85 -10.34 12.81 1.98
CA GLY A 85 -10.92 14.09 1.62
C GLY A 85 -9.93 15.26 1.57
N SER A 86 -10.45 16.47 1.35
CA SER A 86 -9.63 17.69 1.24
C SER A 86 -8.92 18.07 2.54
N ARG A 87 -9.54 17.79 3.70
CA ARG A 87 -9.02 18.06 5.05
C ARG A 87 -8.14 16.93 5.60
N TRP A 88 -7.60 16.06 4.74
CA TRP A 88 -6.79 14.91 5.17
C TRP A 88 -5.56 15.28 6.01
N ILE A 89 -5.01 16.49 5.86
CA ILE A 89 -3.90 17.01 6.69
C ILE A 89 -4.33 17.11 8.16
N GLN A 90 -5.53 17.63 8.42
CA GLN A 90 -6.08 17.70 9.78
C GLN A 90 -6.43 16.31 10.30
N ALA A 91 -7.00 15.46 9.45
CA ALA A 91 -7.28 14.07 9.79
C ALA A 91 -6.01 13.28 10.14
N ALA A 92 -4.87 13.58 9.50
CA ALA A 92 -3.58 12.94 9.76
C ALA A 92 -2.95 13.37 11.09
N GLN A 93 -3.26 14.57 11.59
CA GLN A 93 -2.78 15.02 12.91
C GLN A 93 -3.42 14.21 14.04
N ASN A 94 -4.69 13.80 13.90
CA ASN A 94 -5.34 12.90 14.84
C ASN A 94 -5.04 11.44 14.47
N ARG A 95 -4.20 10.76 15.26
CA ARG A 95 -3.80 9.37 14.97
C ARG A 95 -4.95 8.36 14.99
N GLU A 96 -5.99 8.57 15.78
CA GLU A 96 -7.14 7.66 15.84
C GLU A 96 -7.94 7.72 14.54
N ILE A 97 -8.26 8.95 14.10
CA ILE A 97 -8.93 9.20 12.81
C ILE A 97 -8.06 8.68 11.66
N TRP A 98 -6.76 8.95 11.69
CA TRP A 98 -5.84 8.50 10.65
C TRP A 98 -5.76 6.98 10.54
N ASN A 99 -5.71 6.27 11.66
CA ASN A 99 -5.73 4.81 11.71
C ASN A 99 -7.08 4.22 11.29
N PHE A 100 -8.18 4.90 11.59
CA PHE A 100 -9.51 4.50 11.14
C PHE A 100 -9.62 4.53 9.61
N ILE A 101 -9.22 5.64 8.98
CA ILE A 101 -9.24 5.81 7.52
C ILE A 101 -8.22 4.88 6.83
N GLN A 102 -7.12 4.52 7.51
CA GLN A 102 -6.17 3.55 6.97
C GLN A 102 -6.84 2.23 6.58
N LYS A 103 -7.85 1.77 7.34
CA LYS A 103 -8.54 0.51 7.06
C LYS A 103 -9.28 0.57 5.72
N THR A 104 -9.98 1.66 5.44
CA THR A 104 -10.71 1.85 4.18
C THR A 104 -9.75 2.02 3.00
N TYR A 105 -8.66 2.75 3.20
CA TYR A 105 -7.60 2.86 2.20
C TYR A 105 -6.99 1.49 1.87
N VAL A 106 -6.62 0.68 2.87
CA VAL A 106 -6.07 -0.66 2.62
C VAL A 106 -7.06 -1.54 1.86
N GLN A 107 -8.34 -1.56 2.27
CA GLN A 107 -9.38 -2.33 1.59
C GLN A 107 -9.53 -1.94 0.10
N GLN A 108 -9.60 -0.64 -0.19
CA GLN A 108 -9.71 -0.16 -1.57
C GLN A 108 -8.54 -0.66 -2.43
N TRP A 109 -7.30 -0.60 -1.91
CA TRP A 109 -6.13 -1.00 -2.66
C TRP A 109 -5.93 -2.51 -2.77
N THR A 110 -6.45 -3.28 -1.80
CA THR A 110 -6.42 -4.75 -1.87
C THR A 110 -7.47 -5.32 -2.80
N SER A 111 -8.65 -4.70 -2.92
CA SER A 111 -9.72 -5.15 -3.81
C SER A 111 -9.43 -4.85 -5.29
N ILE A 112 -8.55 -3.89 -5.55
CA ILE A 112 -8.21 -3.41 -6.89
C ILE A 112 -7.05 -4.22 -7.53
N GLY A 113 -6.32 -5.03 -6.76
CA GLY A 113 -5.14 -5.77 -7.24
C GLY A 113 -5.33 -7.27 -7.22
#